data_AF-A0A850BNQ3-F1
#
_entry.id   AF-A0A850BNQ3-F1
#
_cell.length_a   1.000
_cell.length_b   1.000
_cell.length_c   1.000
_cell.angle_alpha   90.00
_cell.angle_beta   90.00
_cell.angle_gamma   90.00
#
_symmetry.space_group_name_H-M   'P 1'
#
loop_
_entity.id
_entity.type
_entity.pdbx_description
1 polymer ?
#
loop_
_entity_poly.entity_id
_entity_poly.type
_entity_poly.pdbx_seq_one_letter_code
_entity_poly.pdbx_strand_id
1 'polypeptide(L)'
;SASAPAAPAPAPPRPPPEVEIKPPTFESGDVPGAEKALTKISDGIGKCVAENGGLTRATGTLKIQFLVRARGRAEGVEVLSSQGISPEAAVCVRQLLKNRSVGHPSSDPVGVTFVLNFKAK
;
A
#
# COMPACT_ATOMS: atom_id res chain seq x y z
N SER A 1 16.36 -30.45 -27.68
CA SER A 1 16.07 -30.30 -26.23
C SER A 1 15.77 -28.85 -25.91
N ALA A 2 14.77 -28.61 -25.07
CA ALA A 2 14.03 -27.36 -24.93
C ALA A 2 14.86 -26.16 -24.41
N SER A 3 14.72 -25.02 -25.09
CA SER A 3 15.17 -23.71 -24.62
C SER A 3 14.32 -23.28 -23.42
N ALA A 4 14.97 -23.08 -22.26
CA ALA A 4 14.34 -22.43 -21.13
C ALA A 4 13.96 -20.99 -21.51
N PRO A 5 12.76 -20.48 -21.17
CA PRO A 5 12.45 -19.08 -21.36
C PRO A 5 13.30 -18.26 -20.39
N ALA A 6 14.15 -17.39 -20.94
CA ALA A 6 14.90 -16.41 -20.19
C ALA A 6 13.95 -15.58 -19.33
N ALA A 7 14.19 -15.53 -18.02
CA ALA A 7 13.50 -14.59 -17.14
C ALA A 7 13.67 -13.16 -17.71
N PRO A 8 12.60 -12.33 -17.74
CA PRO A 8 12.73 -10.96 -18.22
C PRO A 8 13.78 -10.25 -17.36
N ALA A 9 14.70 -9.52 -18.00
CA ALA A 9 15.63 -8.64 -17.30
C ALA A 9 14.85 -7.74 -16.32
N PRO A 10 15.37 -7.50 -15.10
CA PRO A 10 14.73 -6.59 -14.17
C PRO A 10 14.54 -5.25 -14.86
N ALA A 11 13.30 -4.80 -14.98
CA ALA A 11 12.99 -3.50 -15.55
C ALA A 11 13.83 -2.44 -14.82
N PRO A 12 14.39 -1.44 -15.53
CA PRO A 12 15.17 -0.39 -14.89
C PRO A 12 14.37 0.24 -13.74
N PRO A 13 15.03 0.59 -12.62
CA PRO A 13 14.38 1.18 -11.48
C PRO A 13 13.63 2.43 -11.95
N ARG A 14 12.30 2.32 -11.96
CA ARG A 14 11.43 3.41 -12.37
C ARG A 14 11.48 4.50 -11.29
N PRO A 15 11.39 5.78 -11.64
CA PRO A 15 11.30 6.83 -10.64
C PRO A 15 10.10 6.54 -9.72
N PRO A 16 10.23 6.80 -8.41
CA PRO A 16 9.14 6.57 -7.47
C PRO A 16 7.94 7.43 -7.85
N PRO A 17 6.75 6.84 -8.02
CA PRO A 17 5.55 7.60 -8.34
C PRO A 17 5.21 8.55 -7.19
N GLU A 18 4.53 9.64 -7.52
CA GLU A 18 3.90 10.49 -6.51
C GLU A 18 2.81 9.68 -5.80
N VAL A 19 2.90 9.54 -4.49
CA VAL A 19 1.91 8.82 -3.67
C VAL A 19 1.04 9.81 -2.94
N GLU A 20 -0.23 9.90 -3.33
CA GLU A 20 -1.25 10.66 -2.63
C GLU A 20 -2.14 9.71 -1.82
N ILE A 21 -2.10 9.85 -0.50
CA ILE A 21 -2.92 9.04 0.42
C ILE A 21 -4.22 9.81 0.70
N LYS A 22 -5.35 9.23 0.31
CA LYS A 22 -6.67 9.78 0.69
C LYS A 22 -6.94 9.54 2.18
N PRO A 23 -7.75 10.42 2.81
CA PRO A 23 -8.12 10.27 4.21
C PRO A 23 -8.68 8.87 4.48
N PRO A 24 -8.15 8.15 5.49
CA PRO A 24 -8.69 6.86 5.88
C PRO A 24 -10.11 7.02 6.42
N THR A 25 -10.98 6.10 6.02
CA THR A 25 -12.30 5.91 6.62
C THR A 25 -12.17 4.88 7.73
N PHE A 26 -12.80 5.15 8.86
CA PHE A 26 -12.79 4.28 10.03
C PHE A 26 -14.17 3.66 10.24
N GLU A 27 -14.19 2.37 10.55
CA GLU A 27 -15.41 1.64 10.93
C GLU A 27 -15.29 1.14 12.37
N SER A 28 -16.39 1.29 13.13
CA SER A 28 -16.50 0.86 14.53
C SER A 28 -15.59 1.60 15.53
N GLY A 29 -15.07 2.78 15.15
CA GLY A 29 -14.31 3.68 16.01
C GLY A 29 -13.41 4.58 15.17
N ASP A 30 -12.34 5.06 15.77
CA ASP A 30 -11.34 5.91 15.15
C ASP A 30 -9.92 5.45 15.56
N VAL A 31 -8.93 5.77 14.72
CA VAL A 31 -7.52 5.53 15.04
C VAL A 31 -6.79 6.87 14.99
N PRO A 32 -6.74 7.60 16.12
CA PRO A 32 -6.06 8.88 16.17
C PRO A 32 -4.59 8.71 15.78
N GLY A 33 -4.18 9.41 14.72
CA GLY A 33 -2.83 9.36 14.19
C GLY A 33 -2.61 8.38 13.03
N ALA A 34 -3.60 7.57 12.63
CA ALA A 34 -3.49 6.69 11.46
C ALA A 34 -3.14 7.46 10.20
N GLU A 35 -3.80 8.58 9.93
CA GLU A 35 -3.50 9.40 8.76
C GLU A 35 -2.05 9.91 8.77
N LYS A 36 -1.56 10.38 9.93
CA LYS A 36 -0.15 10.80 10.08
C LYS A 36 0.83 9.64 9.91
N ALA A 37 0.48 8.45 10.41
CA ALA A 37 1.30 7.26 10.26
C ALA A 37 1.37 6.80 8.80
N LEU A 38 0.22 6.81 8.09
CA LEU A 38 0.12 6.50 6.68
C LEU A 38 0.93 7.51 5.83
N THR A 39 0.81 8.81 6.11
CA THR A 39 1.59 9.84 5.40
C THR A 39 3.09 9.68 5.63
N LYS A 40 3.53 9.21 6.79
CA LYS A 40 4.95 8.93 7.05
C LYS A 40 5.50 7.73 6.26
N ILE A 41 4.64 6.80 5.87
CA ILE A 41 5.05 5.65 5.05
C ILE A 41 4.84 5.88 3.55
N SER A 42 4.28 7.01 3.12
CA SER A 42 4.04 7.31 1.71
C SER A 42 5.31 7.23 0.86
N ASP A 43 6.44 7.72 1.39
CA ASP A 43 7.76 7.63 0.76
C ASP A 43 8.19 6.17 0.59
N GLY A 44 8.05 5.36 1.64
CA GLY A 44 8.32 3.93 1.60
C GLY A 44 7.41 3.17 0.63
N ILE A 45 6.14 3.58 0.52
CA ILE A 45 5.19 3.05 -0.46
C ILE A 45 5.67 3.39 -1.87
N GLY A 46 6.04 4.65 -2.15
CA GLY A 46 6.53 5.08 -3.46
C GLY A 46 7.77 4.28 -3.89
N LYS A 47 8.73 4.12 -2.98
CA LYS A 47 9.93 3.30 -3.21
C LYS A 47 9.59 1.83 -3.45
N CYS A 48 8.72 1.26 -2.62
CA CYS A 48 8.24 -0.11 -2.75
C CYS A 48 7.58 -0.35 -4.12
N VAL A 49 6.74 0.56 -4.59
CA VAL A 49 6.12 0.48 -5.92
C VAL A 49 7.19 0.59 -7.02
N ALA A 50 8.12 1.54 -6.91
CA ALA A 50 9.21 1.75 -7.87
C ALA A 50 10.07 0.50 -8.10
N GLU A 51 10.43 -0.18 -7.01
CA GLU A 51 11.31 -1.35 -7.03
C GLU A 51 10.54 -2.64 -7.41
N ASN A 52 9.23 -2.69 -7.20
CA ASN A 52 8.41 -3.89 -7.42
C ASN A 52 7.48 -3.73 -8.62
N GLY A 53 8.02 -3.52 -9.82
CA GLY A 53 7.21 -3.54 -11.04
C GLY A 53 6.42 -2.27 -11.35
N GLY A 54 6.46 -1.25 -10.48
CA GLY A 54 6.00 0.10 -10.77
C GLY A 54 4.51 0.25 -11.10
N LEU A 55 4.18 1.39 -11.70
CA LEU A 55 2.87 1.62 -12.31
C LEU A 55 2.82 0.99 -13.70
N THR A 56 1.65 0.45 -14.05
CA THR A 56 1.35 -0.09 -15.39
C THR A 56 0.69 0.97 -16.28
N ARG A 57 0.23 2.08 -15.70
CA ARG A 57 -0.34 3.24 -16.39
C ARG A 57 0.25 4.54 -15.84
N ALA A 58 -0.06 5.68 -16.47
CA ALA A 58 0.35 7.01 -16.00
C ALA A 58 -0.21 7.34 -14.60
N THR A 59 -1.33 6.72 -14.22
CA THR A 59 -1.92 6.81 -12.89
C THR A 59 -2.30 5.43 -12.38
N GLY A 60 -2.20 5.25 -11.07
CA GLY A 60 -2.65 4.04 -10.38
C GLY A 60 -3.51 4.37 -9.17
N THR A 61 -4.38 3.44 -8.79
CA THR A 61 -5.20 3.54 -7.59
C THR A 61 -5.17 2.19 -6.88
N LEU A 62 -4.95 2.22 -5.56
CA LEU A 62 -4.91 1.04 -4.72
C LEU A 62 -5.80 1.29 -3.49
N LYS A 63 -6.89 0.54 -3.39
CA LYS A 63 -7.78 0.58 -2.22
C LYS A 63 -7.37 -0.55 -1.28
N ILE A 64 -7.06 -0.19 -0.04
CA ILE A 64 -6.60 -1.13 0.98
C ILE A 64 -7.53 -1.04 2.18
N GLN A 65 -7.79 -2.19 2.77
CA GLN A 65 -8.45 -2.30 4.06
C GLN A 65 -7.60 -3.12 5.02
N PHE A 66 -7.59 -2.72 6.28
CA PHE A 66 -7.00 -3.50 7.37
C PHE A 66 -7.76 -3.24 8.67
N LEU A 67 -7.53 -4.09 9.66
CA LEU A 67 -8.05 -3.92 11.01
C LEU A 67 -6.94 -3.42 11.92
N VAL A 68 -7.28 -2.57 12.87
CA VAL A 68 -6.39 -2.15 13.95
C VAL A 68 -6.94 -2.66 15.26
N ARG A 69 -6.15 -3.50 15.94
CA ARG A 69 -6.47 -4.02 17.26
C ARG A 69 -5.75 -3.25 18.37
N ALA A 70 -5.99 -3.61 19.63
CA ALA A 70 -5.41 -3.02 20.83
C ALA A 70 -3.88 -2.82 20.80
N ARG A 71 -3.13 -3.59 19.98
CA ARG A 71 -1.68 -3.40 19.78
C ARG A 71 -1.33 -2.18 18.92
N GLY A 72 -2.31 -1.51 18.32
CA GLY A 72 -2.15 -0.36 17.46
C GLY A 72 -1.44 -0.64 16.14
N ARG A 73 -1.58 -1.87 15.63
CA ARG A 73 -0.94 -2.34 14.41
C ARG A 73 -1.96 -2.76 13.36
N ALA A 74 -1.61 -2.56 12.11
CA ALA A 74 -2.40 -3.02 10.98
C ALA A 74 -2.34 -4.55 10.86
N GLU A 75 -3.50 -5.18 11.01
CA GLU A 75 -3.73 -6.62 10.92
C GLU A 75 -4.69 -6.93 9.77
N GLY A 76 -4.56 -8.12 9.18
CA GLY A 76 -5.45 -8.53 8.09
C GLY A 76 -5.41 -7.62 6.86
N VAL A 77 -4.26 -7.01 6.55
CA VAL A 77 -4.13 -6.09 5.41
C VAL A 77 -4.52 -6.78 4.11
N GLU A 78 -5.52 -6.21 3.44
CA GLU A 78 -6.12 -6.72 2.22
C GLU A 78 -6.22 -5.61 1.17
N VAL A 79 -5.98 -5.99 -0.08
CA VAL A 79 -6.14 -5.10 -1.23
C VAL A 79 -7.54 -5.31 -1.79
N LEU A 80 -8.41 -4.33 -1.61
CA LEU A 80 -9.79 -4.37 -2.11
C LEU A 80 -9.85 -4.10 -3.63
N SER A 81 -8.96 -3.25 -4.14
CA SER A 81 -8.89 -2.95 -5.57
C SER A 81 -7.51 -2.41 -5.94
N SER A 82 -7.01 -2.80 -7.10
CA SER A 82 -5.74 -2.33 -7.66
C SER A 82 -5.94 -2.03 -9.14
N GLN A 83 -5.71 -0.79 -9.55
CA GLN A 83 -5.86 -0.34 -10.93
C GLN A 83 -4.63 0.47 -11.34
N GLY A 84 -4.07 0.24 -12.53
CA GLY A 84 -2.92 1.02 -13.03
C GLY A 84 -1.61 0.81 -12.24
N ILE A 85 -1.58 -0.16 -11.33
CA ILE A 85 -0.42 -0.59 -10.55
C ILE A 85 -0.12 -2.06 -10.85
N SER A 86 1.14 -2.46 -10.81
CA SER A 86 1.53 -3.86 -10.99
C SER A 86 1.11 -4.72 -9.78
N PRO A 87 0.81 -6.02 -9.98
CA PRO A 87 0.45 -6.90 -8.88
C PRO A 87 1.60 -7.05 -7.87
N GLU A 88 2.86 -7.05 -8.33
CA GLU A 88 4.05 -7.10 -7.48
C GLU A 88 4.13 -5.87 -6.57
N ALA A 89 3.86 -4.67 -7.11
CA ALA A 89 3.82 -3.44 -6.33
C ALA A 89 2.68 -3.48 -5.29
N ALA A 90 1.48 -3.94 -5.67
CA ALA A 90 0.36 -4.06 -4.75
C ALA A 90 0.68 -5.02 -3.58
N VAL A 91 1.34 -6.16 -3.87
CA VAL A 91 1.81 -7.11 -2.85
C VAL A 91 2.85 -6.46 -1.95
N CYS A 92 3.81 -5.72 -2.51
CA CYS A 92 4.82 -5.03 -1.73
C CYS A 92 4.18 -4.02 -0.76
N VAL A 93 3.21 -3.20 -1.22
CA VAL A 93 2.51 -2.23 -0.36
C VAL A 93 1.76 -2.92 0.77
N ARG A 94 1.07 -4.03 0.48
CA ARG A 94 0.41 -4.86 1.49
C ARG A 94 1.40 -5.36 2.55
N GLN A 95 2.55 -5.87 2.14
CA GLN A 95 3.58 -6.37 3.06
C GLN A 95 4.19 -5.23 3.88
N LEU A 96 4.38 -4.07 3.27
CA LEU A 96 4.91 -2.87 3.93
C LEU A 96 3.97 -2.40 5.05
N LEU A 97 2.66 -2.52 4.86
CA LEU A 97 1.63 -2.17 5.85
C LEU A 97 1.42 -3.24 6.92
N LYS A 98 1.65 -4.51 6.60
CA LYS A 98 1.43 -5.63 7.51
C LYS A 98 2.23 -5.44 8.80
N ASN A 99 1.55 -5.54 9.93
CA ASN A 99 2.16 -5.39 11.26
C ASN A 99 2.82 -4.01 11.50
N ARG A 100 2.49 -2.99 10.71
CA ARG A 100 2.95 -1.62 10.99
C ARG A 100 2.13 -0.97 12.06
N SER A 101 2.82 -0.19 12.89
CA SER A 101 2.20 0.71 13.85
C SER A 101 1.48 1.82 13.11
N VAL A 102 0.17 1.90 13.31
CA VAL A 102 -0.72 2.90 12.70
C VAL A 102 -1.39 3.79 13.75
N GLY A 103 -1.10 3.57 15.02
CA GLY A 103 -1.71 4.30 16.13
C GLY A 103 -2.64 3.41 16.95
N HIS A 104 -2.99 3.86 18.14
CA HIS A 104 -3.87 3.13 19.03
C HIS A 104 -5.32 3.37 18.61
N PRO A 105 -6.15 2.33 18.43
CA PRO A 105 -7.54 2.52 18.09
C PRO A 105 -8.35 2.90 19.33
N SER A 106 -9.43 3.65 19.13
CA SER A 106 -10.39 3.99 20.19
C SER A 106 -11.27 2.81 20.59
N SER A 107 -11.40 1.80 19.72
CA SER A 107 -12.16 0.55 19.93
C SER A 107 -11.36 -0.67 19.42
N ASP A 108 -11.62 -1.87 19.93
CA ASP A 108 -10.99 -3.11 19.42
C ASP A 108 -12.06 -4.05 18.81
N PRO A 109 -12.00 -4.38 17.51
CA PRO A 109 -11.15 -3.82 16.44
C PRO A 109 -11.77 -2.59 15.75
N VAL A 110 -10.93 -1.71 15.17
CA VAL A 110 -11.37 -0.66 14.23
C VAL A 110 -10.98 -1.04 12.81
N GLY A 111 -11.93 -0.98 11.87
CA GLY A 111 -11.68 -1.14 10.45
C GLY A 111 -11.13 0.14 9.85
N VAL A 112 -10.04 0.06 9.08
CA VAL A 112 -9.43 1.20 8.40
C VAL A 112 -9.41 0.91 6.92
N THR A 113 -10.08 1.76 6.14
CA THR A 113 -10.10 1.66 4.68
C THR A 113 -9.59 2.97 4.09
N PHE A 114 -8.63 2.89 3.18
CA PHE A 114 -8.06 4.08 2.55
C PHE A 114 -7.69 3.81 1.11
N VAL A 115 -7.53 4.88 0.34
CA VAL A 115 -7.21 4.83 -1.08
C VAL A 115 -5.87 5.52 -1.30
N LEU A 116 -4.95 4.81 -1.94
CA LEU A 116 -3.68 5.33 -2.42
C LEU A 116 -3.84 5.68 -3.90
N ASN A 117 -3.58 6.92 -4.25
CA ASN A 117 -3.45 7.35 -5.63
C ASN A 117 -1.97 7.47 -5.97
N PHE A 118 -1.62 6.97 -7.13
CA PHE A 118 -0.28 7.02 -7.66
C PHE A 118 -0.28 7.80 -8.97
N LYS A 119 0.72 8.64 -9.15
CA LYS A 119 0.95 9.36 -10.40
C LYS A 119 2.38 9.14 -10.85
N ALA A 120 2.54 8.70 -12.10
CA ALA A 120 3.86 8.63 -12.72
C ALA A 120 4.45 10.05 -12.80
N LYS A 121 5.73 10.18 -12.42
CA LYS A 121 6.52 11.39 -12.60
C LYS A 121 7.22 11.37 -13.96
#